data_AF-A0A183IMQ7-F1
#
_entry.id   AF-A0A183IMQ7-F1
#
_cell.length_a   1.000
_cell.length_b   1.000
_cell.length_c   1.000
_cell.angle_alpha   90.00
_cell.angle_beta   90.00
_cell.angle_gamma   90.00
#
_symmetry.space_group_name_H-M   'P 1'
#
loop_
_entity.id
_entity.type
_entity.pdbx_description
1 polymer ?
#
loop_
_entity_poly.entity_id
_entity_poly.type
_entity_poly.pdbx_seq_one_letter_code
_entity_poly.pdbx_strand_id
1 'polypeptide(L)'
;MSRFFRSEKKWNMLVSKIAGFNIGFQLEDEGKELSAKLNKVASQYRVVERQFLIRMKSFSPNTLDRIERLLSMTHGMMLSLSDDQAEFDRKLRKVYNDAVCCLLLLFELLKINFDLSNDALTVLRSCIPYSYDEQVFSKWLLIC
;
A
#
# COMPACT_ATOMS: atom_id res chain seq x y z
N MET A 1 -32.73 -28.21 -0.96
CA MET A 1 -32.44 -27.12 0.00
C MET A 1 -31.76 -25.95 -0.75
N SER A 2 -32.50 -25.19 -1.56
CA SER A 2 -31.93 -24.22 -2.52
C SER A 2 -32.59 -22.83 -2.47
N ARG A 3 -32.95 -22.35 -1.27
CA ARG A 3 -33.75 -21.12 -1.09
C ARG A 3 -33.06 -19.94 -0.40
N PHE A 4 -31.73 -19.95 -0.22
CA PHE A 4 -31.06 -18.92 0.60
C PHE A 4 -30.59 -17.64 -0.14
N PHE A 5 -30.63 -17.59 -1.47
CA PHE A 5 -30.02 -16.51 -2.27
C PHE A 5 -30.96 -15.73 -3.21
N ARG A 6 -32.23 -15.51 -2.82
CA ARG A 6 -33.16 -14.71 -3.64
C ARG A 6 -33.18 -13.20 -3.36
N SER A 7 -32.22 -12.66 -2.60
CA SER A 7 -32.16 -11.23 -2.28
C SER A 7 -31.03 -10.55 -3.05
N GLU A 8 -31.37 -9.85 -4.13
CA GLU A 8 -30.49 -8.93 -4.88
C GLU A 8 -29.65 -8.03 -3.96
N LYS A 9 -30.17 -7.66 -2.78
CA LYS A 9 -29.43 -6.85 -1.80
C LYS A 9 -28.15 -7.52 -1.28
N LYS A 10 -28.14 -8.85 -1.11
CA LYS A 10 -26.93 -9.57 -0.65
C LYS A 10 -25.86 -9.66 -1.74
N TRP A 11 -26.28 -9.82 -2.99
CA TRP A 11 -25.39 -9.76 -4.14
C TRP A 11 -24.82 -8.36 -4.33
N ASN A 12 -25.67 -7.32 -4.26
CA ASN A 12 -25.21 -5.93 -4.36
C ASN A 12 -24.27 -5.53 -3.21
N MET A 13 -24.45 -6.07 -2.00
CA MET A 13 -23.55 -5.86 -0.87
C MET A 13 -22.19 -6.59 -1.04
N LEU A 14 -22.19 -7.79 -1.65
CA LEU A 14 -20.97 -8.50 -2.03
C LEU A 14 -20.23 -7.76 -3.14
N VAL A 15 -20.94 -7.28 -4.16
CA VAL A 15 -20.39 -6.48 -5.25
C VAL A 15 -19.88 -5.12 -4.76
N SER A 16 -20.55 -4.47 -3.79
CA SER A 16 -20.03 -3.24 -3.17
C SER A 16 -18.80 -3.50 -2.29
N LYS A 17 -18.63 -4.70 -1.74
CA LYS A 17 -17.39 -5.09 -1.05
C LYS A 17 -16.27 -5.43 -2.03
N ILE A 18 -16.60 -6.00 -3.19
CA ILE A 18 -15.68 -6.11 -4.33
C ILE A 18 -15.27 -4.70 -4.79
N ALA A 19 -16.10 -3.67 -4.67
CA ALA A 19 -15.67 -2.28 -4.92
C ALA A 19 -14.52 -1.81 -4.00
N GLY A 20 -14.19 -2.53 -2.92
CA GLY A 20 -12.94 -2.35 -2.18
C GLY A 20 -11.67 -2.59 -3.02
N PHE A 21 -11.76 -3.30 -4.14
CA PHE A 21 -10.69 -3.39 -5.15
C PHE A 21 -10.34 -2.02 -5.75
N ASN A 22 -11.33 -1.15 -6.00
CA ASN A 22 -11.06 0.20 -6.54
C ASN A 22 -10.21 1.05 -5.57
N ILE A 23 -10.37 0.82 -4.26
CA ILE A 23 -9.55 1.48 -3.24
C ILE A 23 -8.10 0.98 -3.33
N GLY A 24 -7.90 -0.31 -3.65
CA GLY A 24 -6.56 -0.87 -3.89
C GLY A 24 -5.82 -0.19 -5.05
N PHE A 25 -6.51 0.08 -6.16
CA PHE A 25 -5.91 0.80 -7.30
C PHE A 25 -5.58 2.26 -6.98
N GLN A 26 -6.47 2.97 -6.27
CA GLN A 26 -6.20 4.35 -5.86
C GLN A 26 -4.99 4.45 -4.91
N LEU A 27 -4.88 3.49 -3.99
CA LEU A 27 -3.74 3.43 -3.07
C LEU A 27 -2.42 3.15 -3.81
N GLU A 28 -2.41 2.39 -4.90
CA GLU A 28 -1.17 2.15 -5.65
C GLU A 28 -0.56 3.44 -6.23
N ASP A 29 -1.40 4.31 -6.78
CA ASP A 29 -0.95 5.60 -7.31
C ASP A 29 -0.46 6.53 -6.18
N GLU A 30 -1.16 6.56 -5.06
CA GLU A 30 -0.73 7.29 -3.86
C GLU A 30 0.64 6.79 -3.34
N GLY A 31 0.85 5.47 -3.30
CA GLY A 31 2.11 4.85 -2.88
C GLY A 31 3.28 5.19 -3.80
N LYS A 32 3.06 5.18 -5.12
CA LYS A 32 4.08 5.62 -6.11
C LYS A 32 4.44 7.09 -5.93
N GLU A 33 3.44 7.94 -5.71
CA GLU A 33 3.66 9.37 -5.50
C GLU A 33 4.45 9.62 -4.20
N LEU A 34 4.10 8.92 -3.12
CA LEU A 34 4.76 9.05 -1.82
C LEU A 34 6.22 8.59 -1.86
N SER A 35 6.48 7.45 -2.51
CA SER A 35 7.84 6.96 -2.75
C SER A 35 8.67 7.93 -3.61
N ALA A 36 8.07 8.52 -4.64
CA ALA A 36 8.75 9.53 -5.46
C ALA A 36 9.09 10.80 -4.66
N LYS A 37 8.17 11.27 -3.80
CA LYS A 37 8.41 12.41 -2.90
C LYS A 37 9.55 12.12 -1.91
N LEU A 38 9.53 10.95 -1.27
CA LEU A 38 10.55 10.54 -0.31
C LEU A 38 11.93 10.45 -0.96
N ASN A 39 12.03 9.84 -2.15
CA ASN A 39 13.28 9.78 -2.91
C ASN A 39 13.82 11.18 -3.29
N LYS A 40 12.92 12.09 -3.67
CA LYS A 40 13.29 13.48 -3.98
C LYS A 40 13.85 14.20 -2.75
N VAL A 41 13.20 14.09 -1.60
CA VAL A 41 13.64 14.72 -0.35
C VAL A 41 14.94 14.09 0.16
N ALA A 42 15.10 12.77 0.07
CA ALA A 42 16.33 12.08 0.42
C ALA A 42 17.53 12.53 -0.45
N SER A 43 17.29 12.73 -1.75
CA SER A 43 18.29 13.30 -2.66
C SER A 43 18.69 14.72 -2.25
N GLN A 44 17.70 15.57 -1.94
CA GLN A 44 17.94 16.93 -1.45
C GLN A 44 18.73 16.94 -0.14
N TYR A 45 18.36 16.10 0.83
CA TYR A 45 19.07 15.95 2.10
C TYR A 45 20.56 15.63 1.87
N ARG A 46 20.88 14.63 1.02
CA ARG A 46 22.27 14.25 0.68
C ARG A 46 23.06 15.39 0.01
N VAL A 47 22.39 16.28 -0.73
CA VAL A 47 23.05 17.46 -1.32
C VAL A 47 23.37 18.49 -0.24
N VAL A 48 22.40 18.78 0.65
CA VAL A 48 22.58 19.73 1.75
C VAL A 48 23.63 19.24 2.73
N GLU A 49 23.60 17.95 3.09
CA GLU A 49 24.60 17.30 3.95
C GLU A 49 26.01 17.43 3.36
N ARG A 50 26.20 17.14 2.07
CA ARG A 50 27.49 17.33 1.41
C ARG A 50 27.95 18.79 1.44
N GLN A 51 27.05 19.74 1.20
CA GLN A 51 27.39 21.16 1.27
C GLN A 51 27.75 21.61 2.69
N PHE A 52 27.08 21.06 3.70
CA PHE A 52 27.39 21.31 5.11
C PHE A 52 28.80 20.84 5.45
N LEU A 53 29.14 19.60 5.11
CA LEU A 53 30.48 19.02 5.35
C LEU A 53 31.59 19.83 4.66
N ILE A 54 31.38 20.24 3.42
CA ILE A 54 32.34 21.07 2.67
C ILE A 54 32.53 22.43 3.37
N ARG A 55 31.43 23.06 3.81
CA ARG A 55 31.51 24.40 4.41
C ARG A 55 32.04 24.40 5.83
N MET A 56 31.81 23.34 6.61
CA MET A 56 32.48 23.16 7.91
C MET A 56 34.00 23.24 7.79
N LYS A 57 34.57 22.74 6.69
CA LYS A 57 36.02 22.83 6.42
C LYS A 57 36.51 24.26 6.16
N SER A 58 35.64 25.17 5.73
CA SER A 58 35.97 26.54 5.29
C SER A 58 35.80 27.66 6.34
N PHE A 59 35.35 27.34 7.58
CA PHE A 59 35.22 28.29 8.70
C PHE A 59 34.50 29.63 8.37
N SER A 60 33.39 29.58 7.63
CA SER A 60 32.51 30.74 7.40
C SER A 60 31.25 30.65 8.28
N PRO A 61 31.16 31.37 9.41
CA PRO A 61 30.08 31.20 10.40
C PRO A 61 28.68 31.52 9.85
N ASN A 62 28.51 32.63 9.14
CA ASN A 62 27.18 33.06 8.63
C ASN A 62 26.58 32.10 7.59
N THR A 63 27.42 31.38 6.86
CA THR A 63 26.96 30.44 5.82
C THR A 63 26.62 29.07 6.42
N LEU A 64 27.22 28.73 7.57
CA LEU A 64 27.00 27.47 8.26
C LEU A 64 25.60 27.41 8.88
N ASP A 65 25.19 28.46 9.60
CA ASP A 65 23.88 28.54 10.28
C ASP A 65 22.69 28.42 9.30
N ARG A 66 22.86 28.89 8.06
CA ARG A 66 21.83 28.78 7.02
C ARG A 66 21.69 27.34 6.53
N ILE A 67 22.82 26.65 6.36
CA ILE A 67 22.84 25.27 5.86
C ILE A 67 22.39 24.31 6.95
N GLU A 68 22.78 24.53 8.19
CA GLU A 68 22.33 23.75 9.34
C GLU A 68 20.80 23.81 9.48
N ARG A 69 20.21 25.02 9.38
CA ARG A 69 18.75 25.17 9.35
C ARG A 69 18.12 24.41 8.18
N LEU A 70 18.70 24.49 6.99
CA LEU A 70 18.21 23.77 5.82
C LEU A 70 18.30 22.24 5.98
N LEU A 71 19.37 21.75 6.62
CA LEU A 71 19.58 20.34 6.92
C LEU A 71 18.53 19.84 7.93
N SER A 72 18.30 20.60 9.00
CA SER A 72 17.27 20.29 10.01
C SER A 72 15.87 20.27 9.39
N MET A 73 15.54 21.24 8.53
CA MET A 73 14.25 21.26 7.82
C MET A 73 14.07 20.07 6.87
N THR A 74 15.08 19.75 6.05
CA THR A 74 15.00 18.63 5.11
C THR A 74 14.97 17.27 5.81
N HIS A 75 15.65 17.13 6.95
CA HIS A 75 15.54 15.97 7.83
C HIS A 75 14.13 15.84 8.41
N GLY A 76 13.55 16.93 8.91
CA GLY A 76 12.17 16.93 9.43
C GLY A 76 11.14 16.54 8.36
N MET A 77 11.29 17.03 7.13
CA MET A 77 10.45 16.63 5.99
C MET A 77 10.62 15.15 5.62
N MET A 78 11.84 14.62 5.73
CA MET A 78 12.10 13.20 5.48
C MET A 78 11.43 12.30 6.53
N LEU A 79 11.49 12.70 7.80
CA LEU A 79 10.80 11.99 8.88
C LEU A 79 9.29 12.01 8.68
N SER A 80 8.69 13.17 8.40
CA SER A 80 7.24 13.26 8.19
C SER A 80 6.78 12.39 7.02
N LEU A 81 7.51 12.39 5.89
CA LEU A 81 7.18 11.53 4.76
C LEU A 81 7.36 10.03 5.08
N SER A 82 8.28 9.69 5.97
CA SER A 82 8.47 8.30 6.42
C SER A 82 7.31 7.84 7.31
N ASP A 83 6.79 8.72 8.16
CA ASP A 83 5.58 8.45 8.97
C ASP A 83 4.34 8.30 8.06
N ASP A 84 4.20 9.16 7.05
CA ASP A 84 3.13 9.06 6.05
C ASP A 84 3.20 7.72 5.30
N GLN A 85 4.40 7.26 4.93
CA GLN A 85 4.61 5.96 4.29
C GLN A 85 4.19 4.80 5.21
N ALA A 86 4.56 4.87 6.50
CA ALA A 86 4.16 3.85 7.46
C ALA A 86 2.64 3.82 7.68
N GLU A 87 1.96 4.96 7.62
CA GLU A 87 0.49 5.00 7.68
C GLU A 87 -0.14 4.43 6.41
N PHE A 88 0.41 4.75 5.24
CA PHE A 88 0.01 4.19 3.96
C PHE A 88 0.10 2.65 3.95
N ASP A 89 1.23 2.09 4.38
CA ASP A 89 1.43 0.63 4.45
C ASP A 89 0.38 -0.05 5.35
N ARG A 90 0.01 0.60 6.46
CA ARG A 90 -1.07 0.10 7.35
C ARG A 90 -2.43 0.11 6.65
N LYS A 91 -2.74 1.17 5.89
CA LYS A 91 -3.99 1.27 5.12
C LYS A 91 -4.03 0.19 4.03
N LEU A 92 -2.94 0.02 3.28
CA LEU A 92 -2.86 -0.96 2.22
C LEU A 92 -2.98 -2.39 2.77
N ARG A 93 -2.34 -2.70 3.89
CA ARG A 93 -2.46 -4.00 4.57
C ARG A 93 -3.90 -4.29 5.01
N LYS A 94 -4.62 -3.28 5.48
CA LYS A 94 -6.04 -3.42 5.86
C LYS A 94 -6.89 -3.78 4.63
N VAL A 95 -6.73 -3.04 3.53
CA VAL A 95 -7.44 -3.30 2.27
C VAL A 95 -7.12 -4.69 1.72
N TYR A 96 -5.85 -5.11 1.78
CA TYR A 96 -5.44 -6.47 1.43
C TYR A 96 -6.17 -7.53 2.25
N ASN A 97 -6.16 -7.41 3.58
CA ASN A 97 -6.84 -8.37 4.46
C ASN A 97 -8.35 -8.43 4.18
N ASP A 98 -8.99 -7.27 4.00
CA ASP A 98 -10.41 -7.19 3.68
C ASP A 98 -10.72 -7.87 2.32
N ALA A 99 -9.87 -7.68 1.31
CA ALA A 99 -9.99 -8.32 0.00
C ALA A 99 -9.82 -9.85 0.08
N VAL A 100 -8.80 -10.32 0.79
CA VAL A 100 -8.57 -11.76 1.03
C VAL A 100 -9.75 -12.39 1.75
N CYS A 101 -10.26 -11.75 2.81
CA CYS A 101 -11.43 -12.25 3.52
C CYS A 101 -12.68 -12.32 2.63
N CYS A 102 -12.88 -11.33 1.76
CA CYS A 102 -13.99 -11.34 0.80
C CYS A 102 -13.87 -12.49 -0.22
N LEU A 103 -12.66 -12.76 -0.72
CA LEU A 103 -12.42 -13.86 -1.65
C LEU A 103 -12.58 -15.24 -1.01
N LEU A 104 -12.07 -15.41 0.21
CA LEU A 104 -12.26 -16.65 0.97
C LEU A 104 -13.75 -16.92 1.22
N LEU A 105 -14.52 -15.88 1.57
CA LEU A 105 -15.97 -16.00 1.71
C LEU A 105 -16.63 -16.36 0.38
N LEU A 106 -16.20 -15.73 -0.73
CA LEU A 106 -16.71 -16.03 -2.06
C LEU A 106 -16.45 -17.50 -2.44
N PHE A 107 -15.27 -18.04 -2.14
CA PHE A 107 -14.93 -19.44 -2.42
C PHE A 107 -15.79 -20.41 -1.59
N GLU A 108 -16.05 -20.13 -0.32
CA GLU A 108 -16.99 -20.93 0.48
C GLU A 108 -18.43 -20.85 -0.06
N LEU A 109 -18.86 -19.69 -0.54
CA LEU A 109 -20.17 -19.55 -1.19
C LEU A 109 -20.23 -20.31 -2.52
N LEU A 110 -19.16 -20.33 -3.30
CA LEU A 110 -19.08 -21.11 -4.53
C LEU A 110 -19.12 -22.62 -4.23
N LYS A 111 -18.43 -23.07 -3.18
CA LYS A 111 -18.50 -24.46 -2.70
C LYS A 111 -19.94 -24.87 -2.39
N ILE A 112 -20.67 -24.05 -1.64
CA ILE A 112 -22.04 -24.35 -1.22
C ILE A 112 -23.03 -24.31 -2.39
N ASN A 113 -22.86 -23.38 -3.33
CA ASN A 113 -23.83 -23.18 -4.42
C ASN A 113 -23.60 -24.09 -5.64
N PHE A 114 -22.35 -24.48 -5.90
CA PHE A 114 -21.96 -25.22 -7.12
C PHE A 114 -21.35 -26.60 -6.84
N ASP A 115 -21.30 -27.02 -5.57
CA ASP A 115 -20.71 -28.30 -5.14
C ASP A 115 -19.29 -28.51 -5.69
N LEU A 116 -18.47 -27.43 -5.62
CA LEU A 116 -17.10 -27.47 -6.12
C LEU A 116 -16.27 -28.54 -5.38
N SER A 117 -15.49 -29.31 -6.14
CA SER A 117 -14.52 -30.24 -5.57
C SER A 117 -13.47 -29.48 -4.73
N ASN A 118 -12.96 -30.13 -3.68
CA ASN A 118 -11.91 -29.55 -2.86
C ASN A 118 -10.63 -29.25 -3.66
N ASP A 119 -10.39 -29.97 -4.76
CA ASP A 119 -9.26 -29.73 -5.66
C ASP A 119 -9.41 -28.39 -6.40
N ALA A 120 -10.60 -28.11 -6.95
CA ALA A 120 -10.89 -26.83 -7.60
C ALA A 120 -10.79 -25.64 -6.63
N LEU A 121 -11.23 -25.83 -5.38
CA LEU A 121 -11.06 -24.82 -4.33
C LEU A 121 -9.60 -24.62 -3.92
N THR A 122 -8.80 -25.68 -3.94
CA THR A 122 -7.36 -25.59 -3.65
C THR A 122 -6.65 -24.76 -4.72
N VAL A 123 -7.00 -24.96 -5.99
CA VAL A 123 -6.50 -24.13 -7.10
C VAL A 123 -6.92 -22.67 -6.92
N LEU A 124 -8.20 -22.39 -6.65
CA LEU A 124 -8.69 -21.02 -6.43
C LEU A 124 -7.99 -20.33 -5.25
N ARG A 125 -7.77 -21.05 -4.14
CA ARG A 125 -7.04 -20.53 -2.98
C ARG A 125 -5.57 -20.26 -3.28
N SER A 126 -4.95 -21.03 -4.18
CA SER A 126 -3.57 -20.79 -4.61
C SER A 126 -3.40 -19.50 -5.42
N CYS A 127 -4.49 -18.95 -5.99
CA CYS A 127 -4.49 -17.66 -6.67
C CYS A 127 -4.44 -16.48 -5.69
N ILE A 128 -4.66 -16.69 -4.39
CA ILE A 128 -4.52 -15.67 -3.36
C ILE A 128 -3.06 -15.68 -2.87
N PRO A 129 -2.34 -14.55 -2.89
CA PRO A 129 -0.98 -14.49 -2.37
C PRO A 129 -0.98 -14.80 -0.87
N TYR A 130 -0.03 -15.64 -0.43
CA TYR A 130 0.02 -16.21 0.92
C TYR A 130 0.48 -15.22 2.00
N SER A 131 1.11 -14.11 1.59
CA SER A 131 1.61 -13.08 2.49
C SER A 131 1.45 -11.70 1.87
N TYR A 132 1.17 -10.71 2.73
CA TYR A 132 1.23 -9.31 2.34
C TYR A 132 2.68 -8.92 2.03
N ASP A 133 2.93 -8.68 0.75
CA ASP A 133 4.07 -7.95 0.22
C ASP A 133 3.51 -6.91 -0.73
N GLU A 134 3.89 -5.64 -0.54
CA GLU A 134 3.40 -4.49 -1.33
C GLU A 134 3.57 -4.72 -2.83
N GLN A 135 4.72 -5.29 -3.25
CA GLN A 135 4.99 -5.57 -4.65
C GLN A 135 4.14 -6.73 -5.19
N VAL A 136 3.83 -7.71 -4.35
CA VAL A 136 3.02 -8.87 -4.72
C VAL A 136 1.56 -8.49 -4.78
N PHE A 137 1.08 -7.66 -3.85
CA PHE A 137 -0.31 -7.20 -3.81
C PHE A 137 -0.64 -6.27 -4.97
N SER A 138 0.22 -5.31 -5.30
CA SER A 138 0.05 -4.45 -6.48
C SER A 138 -0.01 -5.27 -7.77
N LYS A 139 0.91 -6.23 -7.95
CA LYS A 139 0.87 -7.14 -9.11
C LYS A 139 -0.38 -8.00 -9.15
N TRP A 140 -0.86 -8.44 -8.00
CA TRP A 140 -2.08 -9.25 -7.90
C TRP A 140 -3.33 -8.45 -8.25
N LEU A 141 -3.40 -7.17 -7.83
CA LEU A 141 -4.47 -6.25 -8.26
C LEU A 141 -4.48 -6.05 -9.77
N LEU A 142 -3.33 -6.00 -10.44
CA LEU A 142 -3.25 -5.86 -11.90
C LEU A 142 -3.73 -7.09 -12.69
N ILE A 143 -3.79 -8.26 -12.05
CA ILE A 143 -4.17 -9.54 -12.69
C ILE A 143 -5.65 -9.86 -12.48
N CYS A 144 -6.25 -9.35 -11.40
CA CYS A 144 -7.66 -9.55 -11.03
C CYS A 144 -8.56 -8.50 -11.67
#